data_AF-A0A937YWV3-F1
#
_entry.id   AF-A0A937YWV3-F1
#
_cell.length_a   1.000
_cell.length_b   1.000
_cell.length_c   1.000
_cell.angle_alpha   90.00
_cell.angle_beta   90.00
_cell.angle_gamma   90.00
#
_symmetry.space_group_name_H-M   'P 1'
#
loop_
_entity.id
_entity.type
_entity.pdbx_description
1 polymer ?
#
loop_
_entity_poly.entity_id
_entity_poly.type
_entity_poly.pdbx_seq_one_letter_code
_entity_poly.pdbx_strand_id
1 'polypeptide(L)'
;MTAPTLKTTHYEHRLAEQFPDGAPEGLPAPPERSPLPEPWSTYCAERQAVDLGRMGDEAALVWFHNELLLVARDGHAEVLLEGFPPPLQDFHCGSISRDGTIWLGSRRGVACLGRRKWLYWAGPRYLLSDEVLSISEDGFVGAWVTTPAGVTHLQLDDDYTLKSKADLFLRLLRRRHVREGFVTGCHLAAPGDLKHFTLEASDNDGLWTALYVAAESFRYAVTGSRQAQRFAWESAKALLDLERRTPIPGFPARAIVRVGEDVTKSHGEWHVTETYIPPGASEPGPSPDGAWEWKGDTSSDELDGHYFGLSIFYDLVAGEAQKQEIREVIERITDHLIDNGLLLIDLDGKPTRWGVFSPHFLNGSWEPERGLNSLSILSHLATAHHICGHERYLAAARELIERHHYALNTLNQKIMPPGDVNHSDDELAFVGYYPLLTYETDPALRALYLLSLERSWRIERPERNPLWNLMYGALTGNPCDAELAAQTLAEIPLDMRNWPVRNSHRSDI
;
A
#
# COMPACT_ATOMS: atom_id res chain seq x y z
N MET A 1 -16.80 10.57 6.44
CA MET A 1 -16.49 10.00 7.76
C MET A 1 -15.30 10.76 8.31
N THR A 2 -15.45 11.35 9.50
CA THR A 2 -14.31 11.79 10.31
C THR A 2 -13.74 10.53 10.98
N ALA A 3 -12.42 10.36 10.92
CA ALA A 3 -11.75 9.25 11.57
C ALA A 3 -10.45 9.78 12.17
N PRO A 4 -10.15 9.48 13.45
CA PRO A 4 -8.99 10.04 14.13
C PRO A 4 -7.73 9.75 13.32
N THR A 5 -6.96 10.79 12.98
CA THR A 5 -5.66 10.64 12.30
C THR A 5 -4.55 11.21 13.18
N LEU A 6 -3.45 10.48 13.35
CA LEU A 6 -2.33 10.98 14.13
C LEU A 6 -1.56 12.08 13.37
N LYS A 7 -1.36 13.21 14.04
CA LYS A 7 -0.45 14.28 13.65
C LYS A 7 0.69 14.37 14.66
N THR A 8 1.91 14.50 14.15
CA THR A 8 3.13 14.61 14.97
C THR A 8 3.80 15.95 14.71
N THR A 9 4.22 16.64 15.77
CA THR A 9 5.03 17.87 15.68
C THR A 9 6.28 17.73 16.55
N HIS A 10 7.46 18.04 16.00
CA HIS A 10 8.74 17.91 16.70
C HIS A 10 9.32 19.28 17.08
N TYR A 11 9.89 19.35 18.29
CA TYR A 11 10.62 20.50 18.80
C TYR A 11 12.01 20.02 19.22
N GLU A 12 12.94 20.13 18.27
CA GLU A 12 14.34 19.77 18.48
C GLU A 12 15.04 20.75 19.42
N HIS A 13 15.99 20.25 20.21
CA HIS A 13 16.91 21.11 20.93
C HIS A 13 17.82 21.83 19.92
N ARG A 14 17.64 23.16 19.76
CA ARG A 14 18.56 24.04 18.99
C ARG A 14 19.94 24.24 19.67
N LEU A 15 20.49 23.21 20.29
CA LEU A 15 21.87 23.22 20.80
C LEU A 15 22.86 22.61 19.80
N ALA A 16 22.38 21.92 18.76
CA ALA A 16 23.24 21.27 17.77
C ALA A 16 23.86 22.22 16.72
N GLU A 17 23.31 23.43 16.51
CA GLU A 17 23.87 24.41 15.55
C GLU A 17 25.06 25.22 16.10
N GLN A 18 25.49 25.00 17.35
CA GLN A 18 26.59 25.77 17.99
C GLN A 18 27.91 25.00 18.16
N PHE A 19 28.04 23.78 17.65
CA PHE A 19 29.30 23.02 17.74
C PHE A 19 29.72 22.42 16.39
N PRO A 20 30.58 23.09 15.61
CA PRO A 20 31.28 22.45 14.51
C PRO A 20 32.36 21.53 15.11
N ASP A 21 32.36 20.27 14.67
CA ASP A 21 33.36 19.23 14.93
C ASP A 21 33.64 18.88 16.40
N GLY A 22 32.88 17.92 16.91
CA GLY A 22 33.17 17.19 18.14
C GLY A 22 31.89 16.74 18.84
N ALA A 23 31.59 15.45 18.81
CA ALA A 23 30.63 14.89 19.76
C ALA A 23 31.13 15.21 21.18
N PRO A 24 30.33 15.83 22.07
CA PRO A 24 30.74 15.96 23.45
C PRO A 24 30.84 14.54 24.03
N GLU A 25 32.05 14.12 24.37
CA GLU A 25 32.25 12.98 25.26
C GLU A 25 31.50 13.27 26.57
N GLY A 26 30.52 12.41 26.88
CA GLY A 26 29.75 12.51 28.12
C GLY A 26 28.38 13.16 27.93
N LEU A 27 27.48 12.51 27.19
CA LEU A 27 26.10 12.49 27.66
C LEU A 27 26.12 11.84 29.05
N PRO A 28 25.55 12.47 30.09
CA PRO A 28 25.45 11.82 31.39
C PRO A 28 24.77 10.46 31.19
N ALA A 29 25.31 9.42 31.83
CA ALA A 29 24.60 8.16 31.92
C ALA A 29 23.15 8.45 32.35
N PRO A 30 22.14 7.79 31.75
CA PRO A 30 20.76 7.98 32.18
C PRO A 30 20.73 7.85 33.71
N PRO A 31 20.08 8.78 34.43
CA PRO A 31 20.09 8.74 35.88
C PRO A 31 19.70 7.33 36.32
N GLU A 32 20.56 6.69 37.13
CA GLU A 32 20.20 5.45 37.79
C GLU A 32 18.83 5.65 38.42
N ARG A 33 17.89 4.73 38.13
CA ARG A 33 16.52 4.81 38.68
C ARG A 33 16.65 5.05 40.17
N SER A 34 16.30 6.25 40.65
CA SER A 34 16.22 6.49 42.08
C SER A 34 15.26 5.45 42.65
N PRO A 35 15.60 4.76 43.75
CA PRO A 35 14.75 3.73 44.33
C PRO A 35 13.32 4.27 44.49
N LEU A 36 12.32 3.42 44.27
CA LEU A 36 10.92 3.80 44.40
C LEU A 36 10.70 4.39 45.80
N PRO A 37 10.16 5.62 45.90
CA PRO A 37 9.80 6.17 47.20
C PRO A 37 8.61 5.38 47.77
N GLU A 38 8.56 5.30 49.11
CA GLU A 38 7.36 4.84 49.80
C GLU A 38 6.15 5.73 49.44
N PRO A 39 4.94 5.16 49.30
CA PRO A 39 4.57 3.76 49.55
C PRO A 39 4.69 2.83 48.33
N TRP A 40 5.13 3.33 47.16
CA TRP A 40 5.06 2.56 45.91
C TRP A 40 6.03 1.38 45.88
N SER A 41 7.21 1.50 46.49
CA SER A 41 8.16 0.40 46.69
C SER A 41 7.53 -0.79 47.41
N THR A 42 6.91 -0.53 48.56
CA THR A 42 6.24 -1.56 49.37
C THR A 42 5.06 -2.16 48.61
N TYR A 43 4.22 -1.32 48.02
CA TYR A 43 3.06 -1.77 47.26
C TYR A 43 3.45 -2.71 46.11
N CYS A 44 4.46 -2.34 45.31
CA CYS A 44 4.96 -3.17 44.21
C CYS A 44 5.58 -4.49 44.70
N ALA A 45 6.30 -4.47 45.82
CA ALA A 45 6.91 -5.68 46.38
C ALA A 45 5.86 -6.67 46.89
N GLU A 46 4.86 -6.19 47.65
CA GLU A 46 3.76 -7.03 48.15
C GLU A 46 2.91 -7.61 47.02
N ARG A 47 2.68 -6.80 45.98
CA ARG A 47 1.89 -7.20 44.82
C ARG A 47 2.71 -7.88 43.74
N GLN A 48 4.03 -8.07 43.84
CA GLN A 48 4.82 -8.64 42.73
C GLN A 48 4.53 -7.93 41.38
N ALA A 49 4.48 -6.60 41.39
CA ALA A 49 4.18 -5.81 40.20
C ALA A 49 5.21 -6.05 39.09
N VAL A 50 4.75 -6.02 37.84
CA VAL A 50 5.59 -6.28 36.66
C VAL A 50 6.21 -4.98 36.15
N ASP A 51 5.40 -3.91 36.08
CA ASP A 51 5.83 -2.61 35.54
C ASP A 51 5.26 -1.45 36.38
N LEU A 52 5.95 -0.30 36.38
CA LEU A 52 5.53 0.91 37.10
C LEU A 52 5.93 2.19 36.38
N GLY A 53 4.95 3.06 36.13
CA GLY A 53 5.14 4.39 35.54
C GLY A 53 4.78 5.52 36.49
N ARG A 54 5.71 6.45 36.75
CA ARG A 54 5.45 7.61 37.61
C ARG A 54 4.53 8.62 36.92
N MET A 55 3.58 9.19 37.67
CA MET A 55 2.71 10.29 37.28
C MET A 55 2.97 11.50 38.20
N GLY A 56 4.13 12.13 38.02
CA GLY A 56 4.61 13.17 38.95
C GLY A 56 4.91 12.60 40.35
N ASP A 57 4.73 13.43 41.38
CA ASP A 57 5.09 13.09 42.77
C ASP A 57 3.94 12.49 43.58
N GLU A 58 2.71 12.50 43.05
CA GLU A 58 1.49 12.19 43.82
C GLU A 58 0.84 10.85 43.44
N ALA A 59 1.17 10.27 42.27
CA ALA A 59 0.61 8.99 41.84
C ALA A 59 1.56 8.18 40.94
N ALA A 60 1.28 6.90 40.81
CA ALA A 60 1.93 5.99 39.88
C ALA A 60 0.92 5.04 39.22
N LEU A 61 1.21 4.64 37.97
CA LEU A 61 0.54 3.55 37.28
C LEU A 61 1.31 2.25 37.53
N VAL A 62 0.63 1.19 37.94
CA VAL A 62 1.23 -0.10 38.29
C VAL A 62 0.55 -1.22 37.51
N TRP A 63 1.31 -2.05 36.81
CA TRP A 63 0.78 -3.22 36.09
C TRP A 63 1.00 -4.50 36.89
N PHE A 64 -0.08 -5.25 37.15
CA PHE A 64 -0.08 -6.44 37.99
C PHE A 64 -1.17 -7.44 37.56
N HIS A 65 -0.84 -8.71 37.34
CA HIS A 65 -1.82 -9.80 37.09
C HIS A 65 -2.92 -9.48 36.06
N ASN A 66 -2.61 -8.70 35.02
CA ASN A 66 -3.52 -8.20 33.98
C ASN A 66 -4.39 -6.99 34.36
N GLU A 67 -4.08 -6.33 35.46
CA GLU A 67 -4.69 -5.10 35.91
C GLU A 67 -3.71 -3.93 35.81
N LEU A 68 -4.19 -2.78 35.34
CA LEU A 68 -3.49 -1.50 35.48
C LEU A 68 -4.12 -0.73 36.63
N LEU A 69 -3.33 -0.39 37.64
CA LEU A 69 -3.77 0.30 38.84
C LEU A 69 -3.21 1.71 38.89
N LEU A 70 -4.03 2.66 39.35
CA LEU A 70 -3.59 3.97 39.81
C LEU A 70 -3.32 3.90 41.30
N VAL A 71 -2.09 4.16 41.72
CA VAL A 71 -1.67 4.11 43.13
C VAL A 71 -1.27 5.52 43.57
N ALA A 72 -2.07 6.12 44.45
CA ALA A 72 -1.80 7.41 45.04
C ALA A 72 -0.70 7.34 46.10
N ARG A 73 -0.10 8.49 46.43
CA ARG A 73 0.97 8.62 47.42
C ARG A 73 0.54 8.27 48.85
N ASP A 74 -0.75 8.30 49.15
CA ASP A 74 -1.31 7.85 50.43
C ASP A 74 -1.51 6.32 50.50
N GLY A 75 -1.19 5.59 49.43
CA GLY A 75 -1.32 4.14 49.32
C GLY A 75 -2.69 3.68 48.84
N HIS A 76 -3.64 4.58 48.58
CA HIS A 76 -4.89 4.22 47.92
C HIS A 76 -4.63 3.73 46.50
N ALA A 77 -5.22 2.59 46.13
CA ALA A 77 -5.10 2.00 44.81
C ALA A 77 -6.47 1.78 44.18
N GLU A 78 -6.61 2.16 42.92
CA GLU A 78 -7.81 1.96 42.10
C GLU A 78 -7.43 1.18 40.85
N VAL A 79 -8.22 0.15 40.51
CA VAL A 79 -8.07 -0.57 39.23
C VAL A 79 -8.62 0.31 38.11
N LEU A 80 -7.75 0.76 37.21
CA LEU A 80 -8.16 1.53 36.03
C LEU A 80 -8.61 0.62 34.89
N LEU A 81 -7.97 -0.54 34.74
CA LEU A 81 -8.21 -1.47 33.64
C LEU A 81 -7.97 -2.91 34.07
N GLU A 82 -8.74 -3.83 33.50
CA GLU A 82 -8.57 -5.28 33.64
C GLU A 82 -8.69 -5.93 32.26
N GLY A 83 -7.77 -6.84 31.92
CA GLY A 83 -7.85 -7.63 30.69
C GLY A 83 -7.39 -6.93 29.40
N PHE A 84 -6.68 -5.80 29.50
CA PHE A 84 -6.12 -5.06 28.36
C PHE A 84 -4.61 -4.81 28.53
N PRO A 85 -3.75 -5.83 28.32
CA PRO A 85 -2.31 -5.68 28.51
C PRO A 85 -1.73 -4.56 27.63
N PRO A 86 -0.88 -3.68 28.18
CA PRO A 86 -0.22 -2.67 27.38
C PRO A 86 0.74 -3.33 26.37
N PRO A 87 0.92 -2.75 25.17
CA PRO A 87 1.87 -3.23 24.17
C PRO A 87 3.33 -3.02 24.62
N LEU A 88 3.53 -2.18 25.63
CA LEU A 88 4.81 -1.89 26.25
C LEU A 88 5.04 -2.78 27.47
N GLN A 89 6.21 -3.39 27.53
CA GLN A 89 6.82 -3.87 28.77
C GLN A 89 7.76 -2.78 29.33
N ASP A 90 8.07 -2.83 30.61
CA ASP A 90 9.03 -1.96 31.30
C ASP A 90 8.72 -0.45 31.21
N PHE A 91 7.43 -0.06 31.15
CA PHE A 91 7.08 1.36 31.17
C PHE A 91 7.50 2.01 32.50
N HIS A 92 7.94 3.27 32.44
CA HIS A 92 8.53 3.98 33.59
C HIS A 92 7.97 5.39 33.82
N CYS A 93 7.17 5.91 32.89
CA CYS A 93 6.41 7.14 33.07
C CYS A 93 5.02 6.99 32.47
N GLY A 94 4.08 7.80 32.93
CA GLY A 94 2.73 7.83 32.36
C GLY A 94 1.99 9.12 32.66
N SER A 95 0.83 9.27 32.02
CA SER A 95 -0.09 10.37 32.22
C SER A 95 -1.52 9.90 31.97
N ILE A 96 -2.51 10.54 32.61
CA ILE A 96 -3.92 10.28 32.37
C ILE A 96 -4.55 11.60 31.93
N SER A 97 -5.11 11.62 30.73
CA SER A 97 -5.87 12.76 30.20
C SER A 97 -7.21 12.90 30.92
N ARG A 98 -7.82 14.09 30.86
CA ARG A 98 -9.11 14.38 31.54
C ARG A 98 -10.27 13.48 31.09
N ASP A 99 -10.19 12.95 29.88
CA ASP A 99 -11.18 12.03 29.31
C ASP A 99 -10.94 10.56 29.69
N GLY A 100 -9.94 10.29 30.54
CA GLY A 100 -9.56 8.95 30.98
C GLY A 100 -8.60 8.23 30.05
N THR A 101 -8.10 8.89 28.99
CA THR A 101 -7.07 8.32 28.11
C THR A 101 -5.77 8.12 28.89
N ILE A 102 -5.20 6.92 28.81
CA ILE A 102 -3.98 6.55 29.55
C ILE A 102 -2.80 6.54 28.61
N TRP A 103 -1.75 7.28 28.96
CA TRP A 103 -0.48 7.33 28.25
C TRP A 103 0.61 6.65 29.07
N LEU A 104 1.39 5.79 28.41
CA LEU A 104 2.52 5.07 28.99
C LEU A 104 3.77 5.31 28.15
N GLY A 105 4.89 5.59 28.82
CA GLY A 105 6.19 5.81 28.19
C GLY A 105 7.22 4.79 28.69
N SER A 106 8.00 4.27 27.74
CA SER A 106 9.07 3.31 28.01
C SER A 106 10.36 3.74 27.30
N ARG A 107 11.41 2.90 27.40
CA ARG A 107 12.63 3.06 26.57
C ARG A 107 12.42 2.72 25.09
N ARG A 108 11.24 2.23 24.72
CA ARG A 108 10.90 1.72 23.38
C ARG A 108 9.63 2.37 22.86
N GLY A 109 9.42 3.64 23.16
CA GLY A 109 8.32 4.44 22.64
C GLY A 109 7.14 4.59 23.61
N VAL A 110 6.04 5.05 23.04
CA VAL A 110 4.84 5.52 23.75
C VAL A 110 3.66 4.62 23.40
N ALA A 111 2.86 4.28 24.41
CA ALA A 111 1.56 3.66 24.22
C ALA A 111 0.45 4.55 24.77
N CYS A 112 -0.71 4.50 24.13
CA CYS A 112 -1.90 5.23 24.53
C CYS A 112 -3.10 4.29 24.48
N LEU A 113 -3.90 4.26 25.55
CA LEU A 113 -5.17 3.57 25.57
C LEU A 113 -6.30 4.59 25.46
N GLY A 114 -6.89 4.66 24.27
CA GLY A 114 -8.13 5.40 24.02
C GLY A 114 -9.22 4.45 23.55
N ARG A 115 -10.46 4.62 24.05
CA ARG A 115 -11.64 3.83 23.64
C ARG A 115 -11.41 2.30 23.65
N ARG A 116 -10.71 1.78 24.67
CA ARG A 116 -10.35 0.35 24.85
C ARG A 116 -9.44 -0.25 23.76
N LYS A 117 -8.71 0.58 23.01
CA LYS A 117 -7.70 0.14 22.04
C LYS A 117 -6.34 0.77 22.34
N TRP A 118 -5.32 -0.07 22.44
CA TRP A 118 -3.95 0.40 22.53
C TRP A 118 -3.47 0.90 21.17
N LEU A 119 -2.90 2.10 21.19
CA LEU A 119 -2.10 2.67 20.13
C LEU A 119 -0.65 2.70 20.61
N TYR A 120 0.28 2.47 19.70
CA TYR A 120 1.70 2.42 20.00
C TYR A 120 2.49 3.16 18.93
N TRP A 121 3.42 4.01 19.38
CA TRP A 121 4.25 4.83 18.53
C TRP A 121 5.71 4.71 18.93
N ALA A 122 6.54 4.39 17.95
CA ALA A 122 7.98 4.34 18.04
C ALA A 122 8.62 4.63 16.68
N GLY A 123 9.91 4.90 16.72
CA GLY A 123 10.77 5.23 15.62
C GLY A 123 10.62 6.68 15.13
N PRO A 124 11.48 7.07 14.19
CA PRO A 124 11.57 8.44 13.68
C PRO A 124 10.30 8.95 12.97
N ARG A 125 9.36 8.05 12.67
CA ARG A 125 8.04 8.43 12.14
C ARG A 125 7.24 9.26 13.17
N TYR A 126 7.40 8.94 14.45
CA TYR A 126 6.57 9.48 15.52
C TYR A 126 7.38 10.16 16.61
N LEU A 127 8.59 9.71 16.92
CA LEU A 127 9.38 10.20 18.05
C LEU A 127 10.78 10.63 17.60
N LEU A 128 11.34 11.65 18.24
CA LEU A 128 12.74 12.06 18.03
C LEU A 128 13.73 11.03 18.60
N SER A 129 13.31 10.27 19.61
CA SER A 129 13.99 9.08 20.15
C SER A 129 12.95 8.17 20.80
N ASP A 130 13.18 6.86 20.74
CA ASP A 130 12.32 5.86 21.39
C ASP A 130 12.44 5.89 22.92
N GLU A 131 13.51 6.46 23.47
CA GLU A 131 13.65 6.61 24.91
C GLU A 131 12.77 7.76 25.42
N VAL A 132 11.61 7.41 25.95
CA VAL A 132 10.69 8.37 26.57
C VAL A 132 11.21 8.70 27.96
N LEU A 133 11.39 9.97 28.29
CA LEU A 133 11.79 10.43 29.63
C LEU A 133 10.58 10.81 30.48
N SER A 134 9.62 11.50 29.87
CA SER A 134 8.37 11.91 30.52
C SER A 134 7.27 12.12 29.50
N ILE A 135 6.02 12.03 29.97
CA ILE A 135 4.81 12.31 29.19
C ILE A 135 3.96 13.31 29.97
N SER A 136 3.41 14.30 29.28
CA SER A 136 2.37 15.19 29.79
C SER A 136 1.19 15.21 28.83
N GLU A 137 -0.03 15.00 29.32
CA GLU A 137 -1.25 15.26 28.57
C GLU A 137 -1.31 16.72 28.10
N ASP A 138 -1.95 16.98 26.96
CA ASP A 138 -1.99 18.31 26.32
C ASP A 138 -3.29 19.09 26.59
N GLY A 139 -4.17 18.58 27.47
CA GLY A 139 -5.50 19.12 27.75
C GLY A 139 -6.59 18.64 26.79
N PHE A 140 -6.24 17.89 25.75
CA PHE A 140 -7.11 17.37 24.70
C PHE A 140 -6.79 15.88 24.42
N VAL A 141 -6.84 15.46 23.15
CA VAL A 141 -6.57 14.08 22.70
C VAL A 141 -5.13 13.94 22.20
N GLY A 142 -4.17 14.38 23.01
CA GLY A 142 -2.75 14.30 22.68
C GLY A 142 -1.84 14.32 23.91
N ALA A 143 -0.54 14.22 23.64
CA ALA A 143 0.48 14.24 24.68
C ALA A 143 1.80 14.85 24.18
N TRP A 144 2.45 15.57 25.08
CA TRP A 144 3.83 16.00 24.97
C TRP A 144 4.75 14.91 25.51
N VAL A 145 5.68 14.46 24.67
CA VAL A 145 6.61 13.38 24.94
C VAL A 145 8.01 13.95 24.97
N THR A 146 8.66 13.90 26.13
CA THR A 146 10.06 14.32 26.27
C THR A 146 10.98 13.13 26.03
N THR A 147 12.03 13.32 25.25
CA THR A 147 13.05 12.31 24.92
C THR A 147 14.43 12.95 25.05
N PRO A 148 15.53 12.18 25.09
CA PRO A 148 16.89 12.74 25.07
C PRO A 148 17.16 13.64 23.84
N ALA A 149 16.46 13.40 22.73
CA ALA A 149 16.61 14.15 21.49
C ALA A 149 15.74 15.42 21.41
N GLY A 150 14.85 15.65 22.39
CA GLY A 150 13.93 16.78 22.42
C GLY A 150 12.49 16.38 22.70
N VAL A 151 11.56 17.27 22.37
CA VAL A 151 10.15 17.12 22.70
C VAL A 151 9.33 16.89 21.44
N THR A 152 8.46 15.89 21.48
CA THR A 152 7.45 15.61 20.44
C THR A 152 6.06 15.88 20.99
N HIS A 153 5.21 16.53 20.21
CA HIS A 153 3.75 16.55 20.45
C HIS A 153 3.07 15.51 19.56
N LEU A 154 2.42 14.53 20.18
CA LEU A 154 1.57 13.54 19.53
C LEU A 154 0.11 13.97 19.71
N GLN A 155 -0.60 14.20 18.59
CA GLN A 155 -1.99 14.64 18.62
C GLN A 155 -2.85 13.73 17.75
N LEU A 156 -3.93 13.19 18.31
CA LEU A 156 -4.99 12.57 17.52
C LEU A 156 -5.92 13.67 17.02
N ASP A 157 -5.94 13.86 15.70
CA ASP A 157 -6.77 14.85 15.01
C ASP A 157 -8.06 14.19 14.55
N ASP A 158 -9.12 14.38 15.35
CA ASP A 158 -10.48 13.88 15.06
C ASP A 158 -11.15 14.64 13.89
N ASP A 159 -10.66 15.83 13.55
CA ASP A 159 -11.18 16.65 12.46
C ASP A 159 -10.50 16.32 11.11
N TYR A 160 -9.43 15.52 11.13
CA TYR A 160 -8.72 15.14 9.92
C TYR A 160 -9.53 14.12 9.09
N THR A 161 -10.19 14.61 8.05
CA THR A 161 -11.03 13.76 7.20
C THR A 161 -10.21 12.87 6.26
N LEU A 162 -10.77 11.71 5.88
CA LEU A 162 -10.19 10.86 4.82
C LEU A 162 -9.99 11.62 3.49
N LYS A 163 -10.85 12.60 3.20
CA LYS A 163 -10.70 13.48 2.04
C LYS A 163 -9.44 14.33 2.15
N SER A 164 -9.22 14.98 3.29
CA SER A 164 -8.02 15.79 3.55
C SER A 164 -6.73 14.96 3.40
N LYS A 165 -6.79 13.69 3.85
CA LYS A 165 -5.70 12.73 3.71
C LYS A 165 -5.43 12.33 2.27
N ALA A 166 -6.48 11.98 1.52
CA ALA A 166 -6.38 11.69 0.10
C ALA A 166 -5.80 12.91 -0.68
N ASP A 167 -6.26 14.12 -0.36
CA ASP A 167 -5.75 15.36 -0.95
C ASP A 167 -4.26 15.58 -0.61
N LEU A 168 -3.80 15.20 0.59
CA LEU A 168 -2.37 15.23 0.95
C LEU A 168 -1.55 14.21 0.15
N PHE A 169 -1.98 12.95 0.14
CA PHE A 169 -1.26 11.88 -0.54
C PHE A 169 -1.17 12.14 -2.04
N LEU A 170 -2.26 12.61 -2.67
CA LEU A 170 -2.25 13.00 -4.07
C LEU A 170 -1.25 14.12 -4.35
N ARG A 171 -1.19 15.16 -3.50
CA ARG A 171 -0.18 16.23 -3.64
C ARG A 171 1.24 15.70 -3.52
N LEU A 172 1.50 14.76 -2.60
CA LEU A 172 2.83 14.17 -2.41
C LEU A 172 3.22 13.28 -3.59
N LEU A 173 2.30 12.42 -4.04
CA LEU A 173 2.45 11.57 -5.23
C LEU A 173 2.78 12.41 -6.46
N ARG A 174 1.97 13.44 -6.76
CA ARG A 174 2.21 14.32 -7.93
C ARG A 174 3.53 15.09 -7.85
N ARG A 175 4.02 15.37 -6.64
CA ARG A 175 5.26 16.15 -6.45
C ARG A 175 6.53 15.30 -6.55
N ARG A 176 6.48 14.03 -6.16
CA ARG A 176 7.69 13.21 -5.96
C ARG A 176 7.65 11.83 -6.58
N HIS A 177 6.52 11.39 -7.12
CA HIS A 177 6.37 10.03 -7.64
C HIS A 177 5.87 9.99 -9.08
N VAL A 178 5.39 11.12 -9.64
CA VAL A 178 4.98 11.14 -11.05
C VAL A 178 6.15 11.52 -11.95
N ARG A 179 6.56 10.58 -12.80
CA ARG A 179 7.64 10.69 -13.79
C ARG A 179 7.07 10.42 -15.18
N GLU A 180 7.00 11.42 -16.05
CA GLU A 180 6.45 11.26 -17.42
C GLU A 180 5.05 10.59 -17.44
N GLY A 181 4.25 10.81 -16.40
CA GLY A 181 2.92 10.18 -16.21
C GLY A 181 2.94 8.85 -15.44
N PHE A 182 4.09 8.20 -15.29
CA PHE A 182 4.25 6.99 -14.47
C PHE A 182 4.26 7.31 -12.98
N VAL A 183 3.64 6.46 -12.16
CA VAL A 183 3.80 6.46 -10.70
C VAL A 183 4.96 5.55 -10.34
N THR A 184 6.01 6.12 -9.76
CA THR A 184 7.28 5.43 -9.57
C THR A 184 7.78 5.46 -8.13
N GLY A 185 8.77 4.60 -7.87
CA GLY A 185 9.59 4.65 -6.65
C GLY A 185 10.28 6.00 -6.49
N CYS A 186 10.41 6.46 -5.24
CA CYS A 186 11.11 7.68 -4.87
C CYS A 186 12.04 7.39 -3.69
N HIS A 187 13.33 7.55 -3.91
CA HIS A 187 14.36 7.25 -2.92
C HIS A 187 15.01 8.54 -2.44
N LEU A 188 14.90 8.82 -1.15
CA LEU A 188 15.53 10.01 -0.55
C LEU A 188 17.05 9.83 -0.51
N ALA A 189 17.81 10.88 -0.81
CA ALA A 189 19.27 10.85 -0.72
C ALA A 189 19.76 10.71 0.74
N ALA A 190 18.99 11.25 1.69
CA ALA A 190 19.23 11.13 3.12
C ALA A 190 17.90 11.04 3.89
N PRO A 191 17.86 10.37 5.06
CA PRO A 191 16.67 10.31 5.90
C PRO A 191 16.13 11.71 6.23
N GLY A 192 14.87 11.96 5.87
CA GLY A 192 14.20 13.23 6.15
C GLY A 192 14.50 14.37 5.17
N ASP A 193 15.46 14.22 4.24
CA ASP A 193 15.69 15.21 3.18
C ASP A 193 14.66 15.07 2.06
N LEU A 194 13.60 15.87 2.16
CA LEU A 194 12.50 15.85 1.19
C LEU A 194 12.77 16.63 -0.10
N LYS A 195 13.95 17.23 -0.25
CA LYS A 195 14.34 18.05 -1.39
C LYS A 195 15.23 17.29 -2.37
N HIS A 196 16.06 16.39 -1.86
CA HIS A 196 16.98 15.59 -2.69
C HIS A 196 16.53 14.13 -2.70
N PHE A 197 16.03 13.71 -3.85
CA PHE A 197 15.56 12.35 -4.08
C PHE A 197 15.83 11.95 -5.53
N THR A 198 15.92 10.64 -5.76
CA THR A 198 16.06 10.05 -7.09
C THR A 198 14.83 9.19 -7.36
N LEU A 199 14.30 9.28 -8.58
CA LEU A 199 13.21 8.42 -9.02
C LEU A 199 13.77 7.12 -9.57
N GLU A 200 13.03 6.04 -9.39
CA GLU A 200 13.36 4.74 -9.94
C GLU A 200 12.46 4.43 -11.13
N ALA A 201 13.01 3.91 -12.22
CA ALA A 201 12.24 3.21 -13.24
C ALA A 201 12.25 1.71 -12.88
N SER A 202 11.15 1.27 -12.29
CA SER A 202 11.07 -0.01 -11.57
C SER A 202 10.42 -1.12 -12.39
N ASP A 203 10.46 -2.34 -11.88
CA ASP A 203 9.78 -3.50 -12.46
C ASP A 203 8.25 -3.37 -12.53
N ASN A 204 7.66 -2.40 -11.82
CA ASN A 204 6.22 -2.30 -11.65
C ASN A 204 5.64 -0.91 -11.91
N ASP A 205 6.35 -0.08 -12.69
CA ASP A 205 5.89 1.26 -13.03
C ASP A 205 4.50 1.20 -13.69
N GLY A 206 4.20 0.21 -14.54
CA GLY A 206 2.91 0.05 -15.21
C GLY A 206 1.79 -0.31 -14.25
N LEU A 207 1.96 -1.31 -13.39
CA LEU A 207 0.94 -1.69 -12.39
C LEU A 207 0.58 -0.54 -11.44
N TRP A 208 1.57 0.11 -10.82
CA TRP A 208 1.31 1.23 -9.91
C TRP A 208 0.62 2.40 -10.64
N THR A 209 1.03 2.66 -11.88
CA THR A 209 0.41 3.68 -12.73
C THR A 209 -1.04 3.33 -13.06
N ALA A 210 -1.35 2.06 -13.33
CA ALA A 210 -2.70 1.62 -13.63
C ALA A 210 -3.64 1.72 -12.41
N LEU A 211 -3.19 1.40 -11.22
CA LEU A 211 -3.94 1.65 -9.98
C LEU A 211 -4.23 3.14 -9.79
N TYR A 212 -3.28 4.01 -10.11
CA TYR A 212 -3.47 5.45 -10.07
C TYR A 212 -4.45 5.95 -11.14
N VAL A 213 -4.41 5.41 -12.36
CA VAL A 213 -5.40 5.68 -13.42
C VAL A 213 -6.80 5.31 -12.95
N ALA A 214 -6.97 4.12 -12.34
CA ALA A 214 -8.26 3.69 -11.79
C ALA A 214 -8.72 4.63 -10.67
N ALA A 215 -7.85 4.98 -9.72
CA ALA A 215 -8.16 5.88 -8.62
C ALA A 215 -8.64 7.26 -9.09
N GLU A 216 -7.92 7.88 -10.04
CA GLU A 216 -8.30 9.17 -10.62
C GLU A 216 -9.57 9.07 -11.48
N SER A 217 -9.81 7.93 -12.12
CA SER A 217 -11.04 7.68 -12.89
C SER A 217 -12.26 7.56 -11.98
N PHE A 218 -12.16 6.82 -10.87
CA PHE A 218 -13.22 6.78 -9.84
C PHE A 218 -13.44 8.17 -9.23
N ARG A 219 -12.36 8.91 -8.94
CA ARG A 219 -12.47 10.28 -8.45
C ARG A 219 -13.20 11.17 -9.45
N TYR A 220 -12.92 11.06 -10.74
CA TYR A 220 -13.65 11.78 -11.78
C TYR A 220 -15.13 11.40 -11.80
N ALA A 221 -15.45 10.10 -11.83
CA ALA A 221 -16.82 9.61 -11.89
C ALA A 221 -17.70 10.14 -10.74
N VAL A 222 -17.14 10.22 -9.52
CA VAL A 222 -17.87 10.67 -8.33
C VAL A 222 -17.94 12.20 -8.23
N THR A 223 -16.90 12.92 -8.68
CA THR A 223 -16.76 14.37 -8.40
C THR A 223 -16.92 15.28 -9.62
N GLY A 224 -16.85 14.75 -10.83
CA GLY A 224 -16.78 15.52 -12.08
C GLY A 224 -15.48 16.35 -12.23
N SER A 225 -14.47 16.12 -11.39
CA SER A 225 -13.24 16.93 -11.35
C SER A 225 -12.45 16.87 -12.65
N ARG A 226 -12.40 17.98 -13.40
CA ARG A 226 -11.55 18.09 -14.62
C ARG A 226 -10.07 17.87 -14.35
N GLN A 227 -9.61 18.11 -13.12
CA GLN A 227 -8.25 17.76 -12.72
C GLN A 227 -8.06 16.25 -12.66
N ALA A 228 -9.04 15.51 -12.14
CA ALA A 228 -9.00 14.05 -12.09
C ALA A 228 -8.94 13.44 -13.49
N GLN A 229 -9.81 13.90 -14.38
CA GLN A 229 -9.80 13.51 -15.78
C GLN A 229 -8.43 13.74 -16.45
N ARG A 230 -7.81 14.91 -16.22
CA ARG A 230 -6.48 15.22 -16.76
C ARG A 230 -5.39 14.31 -16.20
N PHE A 231 -5.38 14.08 -14.88
CA PHE A 231 -4.40 13.22 -14.24
C PHE A 231 -4.54 11.76 -14.67
N ALA A 232 -5.78 11.26 -14.76
CA ALA A 232 -6.04 9.93 -15.27
C ALA A 232 -5.57 9.77 -16.72
N TRP A 233 -5.82 10.75 -17.58
CA TRP A 233 -5.37 10.69 -18.98
C TRP A 233 -3.85 10.77 -19.13
N GLU A 234 -3.19 11.65 -18.36
CA GLU A 234 -1.73 11.77 -18.36
C GLU A 234 -1.06 10.41 -18.07
N SER A 235 -1.54 9.72 -17.05
CA SER A 235 -1.01 8.40 -16.65
C SER A 235 -1.50 7.27 -17.56
N ALA A 236 -2.73 7.31 -18.07
CA ALA A 236 -3.22 6.33 -19.03
C ALA A 236 -2.38 6.37 -20.31
N LYS A 237 -2.01 7.56 -20.79
CA LYS A 237 -1.11 7.71 -21.94
C LYS A 237 0.28 7.11 -21.67
N ALA A 238 0.80 7.26 -20.45
CA ALA A 238 2.06 6.63 -20.06
C ALA A 238 1.99 5.09 -20.16
N LEU A 239 0.86 4.47 -19.75
CA LEU A 239 0.63 3.03 -19.96
C LEU A 239 0.59 2.65 -21.44
N LEU A 240 -0.06 3.45 -22.30
CA LEU A 240 -0.05 3.20 -23.75
C LEU A 240 1.36 3.29 -24.32
N ASP A 241 2.18 4.22 -23.82
CA ASP A 241 3.55 4.40 -24.27
C ASP A 241 4.48 3.24 -23.86
N LEU A 242 4.12 2.42 -22.86
CA LEU A 242 4.86 1.18 -22.56
C LEU A 242 4.83 0.20 -23.74
N GLU A 243 3.71 0.10 -24.47
CA GLU A 243 3.64 -0.73 -25.69
C GLU A 243 4.15 0.03 -26.92
N ARG A 244 3.81 1.32 -27.06
CA ARG A 244 4.19 2.08 -28.26
C ARG A 244 5.70 2.32 -28.38
N ARG A 245 6.45 2.18 -27.30
CA ARG A 245 7.92 2.38 -27.27
C ARG A 245 8.68 1.06 -27.21
N THR A 246 8.10 -0.01 -27.75
CA THR A 246 8.83 -1.23 -28.06
C THR A 246 8.86 -1.44 -29.58
N PRO A 247 9.88 -2.11 -30.12
CA PRO A 247 9.90 -2.48 -31.53
C PRO A 247 8.98 -3.68 -31.85
N ILE A 248 8.22 -4.17 -30.88
CA ILE A 248 7.43 -5.41 -30.96
C ILE A 248 5.96 -5.02 -30.76
N PRO A 249 5.16 -4.90 -31.84
CA PRO A 249 3.73 -4.59 -31.72
C PRO A 249 3.03 -5.57 -30.78
N GLY A 250 2.31 -5.04 -29.79
CA GLY A 250 1.60 -5.83 -28.78
C GLY A 250 2.42 -6.27 -27.57
N PHE A 251 3.71 -5.94 -27.50
CA PHE A 251 4.53 -6.16 -26.31
C PHE A 251 4.69 -4.86 -25.51
N PRO A 252 4.05 -4.74 -24.32
CA PRO A 252 4.33 -3.64 -23.40
C PRO A 252 5.68 -3.86 -22.71
N ALA A 253 6.52 -2.84 -22.70
CA ALA A 253 7.72 -2.79 -21.87
C ALA A 253 7.34 -2.80 -20.39
N ARG A 254 8.26 -3.32 -19.56
CA ARG A 254 8.13 -3.32 -18.10
C ARG A 254 8.36 -1.93 -17.49
N ALA A 255 9.22 -1.14 -18.13
CA ALA A 255 9.45 0.26 -17.83
C ALA A 255 10.09 0.96 -19.04
N ILE A 256 9.95 2.28 -19.10
CA ILE A 256 10.61 3.11 -20.12
C ILE A 256 11.26 4.35 -19.50
N VAL A 257 12.38 4.79 -20.07
CA VAL A 257 13.07 6.04 -19.72
C VAL A 257 13.63 6.72 -20.96
N ARG A 258 13.80 8.03 -20.92
CA ARG A 258 14.54 8.74 -21.98
C ARG A 258 16.03 8.38 -21.88
N VAL A 259 16.72 8.29 -23.01
CA VAL A 259 18.19 8.15 -22.99
C VAL A 259 18.80 9.36 -22.27
N GLY A 260 19.56 9.10 -21.21
CA GLY A 260 20.19 10.14 -20.38
C GLY A 260 19.29 10.73 -19.27
N GLU A 261 18.10 10.18 -19.04
CA GLU A 261 17.25 10.56 -17.90
C GLU A 261 17.95 10.24 -16.56
N ASP A 262 17.92 11.16 -15.61
CA ASP A 262 18.52 11.01 -14.28
C ASP A 262 17.60 10.21 -13.34
N VAL A 263 17.64 8.88 -13.50
CA VAL A 263 16.84 7.91 -12.75
C VAL A 263 17.66 6.68 -12.40
N THR A 264 17.31 6.05 -11.29
CA THR A 264 17.80 4.70 -11.00
C THR A 264 17.02 3.71 -11.83
N LYS A 265 17.70 2.88 -12.61
CA LYS A 265 17.08 1.76 -13.33
C LYS A 265 17.12 0.51 -12.47
N SER A 266 15.98 -0.14 -12.32
CA SER A 266 15.91 -1.48 -11.73
C SER A 266 16.75 -2.49 -12.53
N HIS A 267 17.22 -3.54 -11.86
CA HIS A 267 18.04 -4.59 -12.46
C HIS A 267 17.35 -5.31 -13.62
N GLY A 268 18.10 -5.86 -14.56
CA GLY A 268 17.55 -6.59 -15.71
C GLY A 268 18.05 -6.03 -17.04
N GLU A 269 17.42 -6.43 -18.12
CA GLU A 269 17.82 -6.04 -19.47
C GLU A 269 17.07 -4.78 -19.94
N TRP A 270 17.85 -3.80 -20.40
CA TRP A 270 17.36 -2.54 -20.96
C TRP A 270 17.86 -2.39 -22.38
N HIS A 271 16.98 -1.98 -23.28
CA HIS A 271 17.24 -1.87 -24.71
C HIS A 271 16.97 -0.46 -25.20
N VAL A 272 17.80 0.04 -26.11
CA VAL A 272 17.56 1.31 -26.78
C VAL A 272 16.57 1.11 -27.92
N THR A 273 15.60 2.02 -28.05
CA THR A 273 14.69 2.12 -29.19
C THR A 273 14.70 3.54 -29.74
N GLU A 274 14.71 3.66 -31.06
CA GLU A 274 14.48 4.91 -31.78
C GLU A 274 13.15 4.89 -32.52
N THR A 275 12.26 3.95 -32.13
CA THR A 275 10.98 3.73 -32.77
C THR A 275 9.81 4.04 -31.84
N TYR A 276 8.68 4.37 -32.44
CA TYR A 276 7.41 4.67 -31.77
C TYR A 276 6.26 4.22 -32.65
N ILE A 277 5.23 3.59 -32.07
CA ILE A 277 3.98 3.26 -32.76
C ILE A 277 2.99 4.41 -32.52
N PRO A 278 2.79 5.34 -33.48
CA PRO A 278 1.85 6.43 -33.29
C PRO A 278 0.39 5.96 -33.28
N PRO A 279 -0.53 6.74 -32.68
CA PRO A 279 -1.96 6.50 -32.79
C PRO A 279 -2.39 6.29 -34.26
N GLY A 280 -3.17 5.24 -34.52
CA GLY A 280 -3.64 4.86 -35.85
C GLY A 280 -2.63 4.09 -36.71
N ALA A 281 -1.44 3.77 -36.20
CA ALA A 281 -0.47 2.91 -36.89
C ALA A 281 -0.41 1.51 -36.28
N SER A 282 -0.11 0.52 -37.13
CA SER A 282 0.12 -0.89 -36.72
C SER A 282 1.61 -1.25 -36.64
N GLU A 283 2.48 -0.43 -37.21
CA GLU A 283 3.92 -0.69 -37.32
C GLU A 283 4.73 0.45 -36.67
N PRO A 284 5.89 0.16 -36.08
CA PRO A 284 6.77 1.18 -35.53
C PRO A 284 7.31 2.12 -36.62
N GLY A 285 7.27 3.43 -36.34
CA GLY A 285 7.94 4.47 -37.12
C GLY A 285 9.05 5.16 -36.30
N PRO A 286 9.75 6.15 -36.86
CA PRO A 286 10.75 6.91 -36.11
C PRO A 286 10.13 7.61 -34.88
N SER A 287 10.82 7.53 -33.74
CA SER A 287 10.41 8.18 -32.50
C SER A 287 10.40 9.71 -32.67
N PRO A 288 9.31 10.40 -32.32
CA PRO A 288 9.19 11.84 -32.52
C PRO A 288 10.02 12.66 -31.51
N ASP A 289 10.43 12.06 -30.39
CA ASP A 289 11.09 12.74 -29.28
C ASP A 289 12.45 12.13 -28.91
N GLY A 290 13.08 11.46 -29.89
CA GLY A 290 14.42 10.89 -29.76
C GLY A 290 14.42 9.46 -29.22
N ALA A 291 15.62 8.99 -28.85
CA ALA A 291 15.82 7.63 -28.37
C ALA A 291 15.32 7.44 -26.94
N TRP A 292 14.73 6.28 -26.70
CA TRP A 292 14.29 5.81 -25.39
C TRP A 292 15.01 4.52 -25.03
N GLU A 293 15.01 4.19 -23.75
CA GLU A 293 15.32 2.86 -23.26
C GLU A 293 14.06 2.21 -22.72
N TRP A 294 13.87 0.94 -23.03
CA TRP A 294 12.77 0.14 -22.53
C TRP A 294 13.30 -1.14 -21.89
N LYS A 295 12.59 -1.60 -20.86
CA LYS A 295 12.90 -2.81 -20.12
C LYS A 295 12.04 -3.98 -20.61
N GLY A 296 12.66 -5.11 -20.93
CA GLY A 296 11.98 -6.35 -21.29
C GLY A 296 11.52 -7.17 -20.09
N ASP A 297 11.27 -8.45 -20.31
CA ASP A 297 10.81 -9.44 -19.33
C ASP A 297 9.56 -8.99 -18.53
N THR A 298 8.59 -8.41 -19.23
CA THR A 298 7.34 -7.89 -18.65
C THR A 298 6.55 -8.99 -17.96
N SER A 299 6.14 -8.74 -16.72
CA SER A 299 5.35 -9.70 -15.92
C SER A 299 3.87 -9.70 -16.27
N SER A 300 3.16 -10.72 -15.78
CA SER A 300 1.69 -10.78 -15.80
C SER A 300 1.03 -9.65 -15.01
N ASP A 301 1.62 -9.21 -13.90
CA ASP A 301 1.09 -8.14 -13.04
C ASP A 301 0.93 -6.79 -13.77
N GLU A 302 1.89 -6.45 -14.65
CA GLU A 302 1.80 -5.28 -15.52
C GLU A 302 0.57 -5.38 -16.45
N LEU A 303 0.32 -6.54 -17.04
CA LEU A 303 -0.85 -6.76 -17.88
C LEU A 303 -2.14 -6.65 -17.07
N ASP A 304 -2.22 -7.33 -15.91
CA ASP A 304 -3.37 -7.27 -15.01
C ASP A 304 -3.70 -5.82 -14.62
N GLY A 305 -2.67 -5.03 -14.29
CA GLY A 305 -2.79 -3.59 -14.09
C GLY A 305 -3.33 -2.87 -15.32
N HIS A 306 -2.69 -3.04 -16.49
CA HIS A 306 -3.08 -2.34 -17.71
C HIS A 306 -4.54 -2.57 -18.09
N TYR A 307 -5.00 -3.83 -18.13
CA TYR A 307 -6.40 -4.15 -18.44
C TYR A 307 -7.36 -3.58 -17.38
N PHE A 308 -7.00 -3.63 -16.10
CA PHE A 308 -7.79 -3.02 -15.02
C PHE A 308 -7.90 -1.50 -15.16
N GLY A 309 -6.78 -0.78 -15.17
CA GLY A 309 -6.74 0.68 -15.15
C GLY A 309 -7.29 1.30 -16.43
N LEU A 310 -6.92 0.78 -17.60
CA LEU A 310 -7.37 1.31 -18.89
C LEU A 310 -8.86 1.05 -19.13
N SER A 311 -9.42 -0.07 -18.68
CA SER A 311 -10.85 -0.35 -18.85
C SER A 311 -11.72 0.56 -18.00
N ILE A 312 -11.32 0.84 -16.76
CA ILE A 312 -12.00 1.81 -15.89
C ILE A 312 -11.95 3.22 -16.49
N PHE A 313 -10.78 3.64 -16.99
CA PHE A 313 -10.65 4.94 -17.65
C PHE A 313 -11.52 5.01 -18.92
N TYR A 314 -11.51 3.94 -19.73
CA TYR A 314 -12.29 3.82 -20.95
C TYR A 314 -13.79 4.04 -20.69
N ASP A 315 -14.33 3.40 -19.65
CA ASP A 315 -15.76 3.46 -19.32
C ASP A 315 -16.16 4.77 -18.64
N LEU A 316 -15.34 5.27 -17.71
CA LEU A 316 -15.76 6.34 -16.81
C LEU A 316 -15.30 7.74 -17.24
N VAL A 317 -14.26 7.85 -18.05
CA VAL A 317 -13.56 9.12 -18.29
C VAL A 317 -13.33 9.44 -19.76
N ALA A 318 -12.95 8.42 -20.55
CA ALA A 318 -12.41 8.61 -21.89
C ALA A 318 -13.44 9.19 -22.87
N GLY A 319 -13.02 10.21 -23.62
CA GLY A 319 -13.71 10.61 -24.85
C GLY A 319 -13.34 9.69 -26.02
N GLU A 320 -14.06 9.79 -27.14
CA GLU A 320 -13.90 8.86 -28.28
C GLU A 320 -12.47 8.80 -28.85
N ALA A 321 -11.75 9.92 -28.92
CA ALA A 321 -10.36 9.91 -29.38
C ALA A 321 -9.44 9.10 -28.44
N GLN A 322 -9.63 9.24 -27.12
CA GLN A 322 -8.86 8.50 -26.12
C GLN A 322 -9.25 7.02 -26.12
N LYS A 323 -10.55 6.72 -26.29
CA LYS A 323 -11.05 5.35 -26.44
C LYS A 323 -10.45 4.66 -27.65
N GLN A 324 -10.32 5.36 -28.77
CA GLN A 324 -9.68 4.82 -29.97
C GLN A 324 -8.21 4.45 -29.70
N GLU A 325 -7.45 5.32 -29.04
CA GLU A 325 -6.05 5.02 -28.68
C GLU A 325 -5.92 3.80 -27.76
N ILE A 326 -6.83 3.66 -26.79
CA ILE A 326 -6.86 2.51 -25.86
C ILE A 326 -7.21 1.24 -26.62
N ARG A 327 -8.21 1.28 -27.51
CA ARG A 327 -8.63 0.15 -28.33
C ARG A 327 -7.47 -0.40 -29.14
N GLU A 328 -6.72 0.47 -29.80
CA GLU A 328 -5.57 0.08 -30.62
C GLU A 328 -4.47 -0.65 -29.82
N VAL A 329 -4.14 -0.16 -28.62
CA VAL A 329 -3.13 -0.80 -27.77
C VAL A 329 -3.64 -2.11 -27.18
N ILE A 330 -4.86 -2.13 -26.64
CA ILE A 330 -5.46 -3.35 -26.08
C ILE A 330 -5.60 -4.43 -27.15
N GLU A 331 -6.03 -4.07 -28.35
CA GLU A 331 -6.12 -4.96 -29.51
C GLU A 331 -4.76 -5.59 -29.83
N ARG A 332 -3.70 -4.79 -29.98
CA ARG A 332 -2.36 -5.32 -30.27
C ARG A 332 -1.84 -6.24 -29.18
N ILE A 333 -1.99 -5.88 -27.90
CA ILE A 333 -1.54 -6.71 -26.78
C ILE A 333 -2.32 -8.03 -26.77
N THR A 334 -3.65 -7.98 -26.93
CA THR A 334 -4.49 -9.18 -26.90
C THR A 334 -4.19 -10.10 -28.09
N ASP A 335 -4.02 -9.52 -29.27
CA ASP A 335 -3.68 -10.27 -30.48
C ASP A 335 -2.30 -10.92 -30.34
N HIS A 336 -1.30 -10.21 -29.80
CA HIS A 336 0.02 -10.77 -29.52
C HIS A 336 -0.06 -11.98 -28.58
N LEU A 337 -0.87 -11.91 -27.52
CA LEU A 337 -1.09 -13.05 -26.63
C LEU A 337 -1.73 -14.22 -27.36
N ILE A 338 -2.84 -14.00 -28.08
CA ILE A 338 -3.57 -15.08 -28.77
C ILE A 338 -2.71 -15.73 -29.85
N ASP A 339 -2.05 -14.92 -30.69
CA ASP A 339 -1.24 -15.40 -31.81
C ASP A 339 -0.01 -16.19 -31.35
N ASN A 340 0.46 -15.93 -30.14
CA ASN A 340 1.56 -16.65 -29.51
C ASN A 340 1.12 -17.74 -28.51
N GLY A 341 -0.12 -18.26 -28.64
CA GLY A 341 -0.59 -19.38 -27.83
C GLY A 341 -0.76 -19.04 -26.35
N LEU A 342 -1.12 -17.79 -26.08
CA LEU A 342 -1.33 -17.18 -24.75
C LEU A 342 -0.05 -17.07 -23.94
N LEU A 343 1.03 -16.71 -24.63
CA LEU A 343 2.33 -16.37 -24.05
C LEU A 343 2.69 -14.93 -24.43
N LEU A 344 3.22 -14.17 -23.48
CA LEU A 344 3.82 -12.89 -23.79
C LEU A 344 5.24 -13.12 -24.31
N ILE A 345 5.41 -13.13 -25.63
CA ILE A 345 6.72 -13.36 -26.26
C ILE A 345 7.53 -12.06 -26.30
N ASP A 346 8.77 -12.14 -25.83
CA ASP A 346 9.73 -11.04 -25.75
C ASP A 346 10.67 -11.00 -26.99
N LEU A 347 11.61 -10.05 -27.00
CA LEU A 347 12.54 -9.75 -28.08
C LEU A 347 13.37 -10.96 -28.55
N ASP A 348 13.70 -11.87 -27.64
CA ASP A 348 14.49 -13.06 -27.95
C ASP A 348 13.67 -14.22 -28.55
N GLY A 349 12.36 -14.00 -28.77
CA GLY A 349 11.41 -14.98 -29.28
C GLY A 349 10.97 -16.03 -28.26
N LYS A 350 11.26 -15.83 -26.97
CA LYS A 350 10.81 -16.69 -25.86
C LYS A 350 9.74 -15.98 -25.02
N PRO A 351 8.92 -16.74 -24.28
CA PRO A 351 8.01 -16.13 -23.31
C PRO A 351 8.78 -15.35 -22.24
N THR A 352 8.21 -14.23 -21.81
CA THR A 352 8.65 -13.58 -20.57
C THR A 352 8.49 -14.54 -19.40
N ARG A 353 9.19 -14.27 -18.32
CA ARG A 353 9.22 -15.12 -17.15
C ARG A 353 7.83 -15.38 -16.59
N TRP A 354 6.99 -14.35 -16.49
CA TRP A 354 5.68 -14.45 -15.80
C TRP A 354 4.48 -14.28 -16.72
N GLY A 355 4.67 -13.88 -17.98
CA GLY A 355 3.59 -13.74 -18.97
C GLY A 355 3.14 -15.07 -19.57
N VAL A 356 2.76 -16.02 -18.73
CA VAL A 356 2.42 -17.40 -19.11
C VAL A 356 0.94 -17.70 -18.80
N PHE A 357 0.10 -17.68 -19.83
CA PHE A 357 -1.34 -17.97 -19.71
C PHE A 357 -1.77 -19.23 -20.49
N SER A 358 -0.81 -19.86 -21.18
CA SER A 358 -1.02 -20.98 -22.08
C SER A 358 -1.50 -22.25 -21.35
N PRO A 359 -2.56 -22.93 -21.85
CA PRO A 359 -3.04 -24.18 -21.28
C PRO A 359 -2.00 -25.29 -21.26
N HIS A 360 -1.04 -25.25 -22.19
CA HIS A 360 0.05 -26.23 -22.24
C HIS A 360 0.92 -26.19 -20.97
N PHE A 361 1.23 -24.97 -20.50
CA PHE A 361 2.06 -24.77 -19.31
C PHE A 361 1.23 -24.88 -18.03
N LEU A 362 0.09 -24.19 -17.96
CA LEU A 362 -0.74 -24.14 -16.74
C LEU A 362 -1.34 -25.51 -16.38
N ASN A 363 -1.60 -26.38 -17.36
CA ASN A 363 -2.02 -27.77 -17.08
C ASN A 363 -0.84 -28.75 -16.94
N GLY A 364 0.39 -28.24 -16.86
CA GLY A 364 1.62 -29.00 -16.81
C GLY A 364 2.59 -28.45 -15.79
N SER A 365 3.77 -27.99 -16.25
CA SER A 365 4.87 -27.55 -15.38
C SER A 365 4.60 -26.29 -14.57
N TRP A 366 3.54 -25.53 -14.91
CA TRP A 366 3.14 -24.29 -14.25
C TRP A 366 1.83 -24.44 -13.45
N GLU A 367 1.54 -25.65 -12.97
CA GLU A 367 0.32 -25.94 -12.23
C GLU A 367 0.06 -25.03 -11.01
N PRO A 368 1.07 -24.64 -10.20
CA PRO A 368 0.85 -23.74 -9.07
C PRO A 368 0.25 -22.38 -9.46
N GLU A 369 0.60 -21.86 -10.64
CA GLU A 369 0.12 -20.58 -11.18
C GLU A 369 -1.24 -20.68 -11.88
N ARG A 370 -1.76 -21.91 -12.07
CA ARG A 370 -2.93 -22.17 -12.93
C ARG A 370 -4.15 -21.37 -12.52
N GLY A 371 -4.39 -21.24 -11.22
CA GLY A 371 -5.57 -20.55 -10.70
C GLY A 371 -5.56 -19.06 -11.02
N LEU A 372 -4.50 -18.36 -10.61
CA LEU A 372 -4.32 -16.93 -10.83
C LEU A 372 -4.23 -16.60 -12.32
N ASN A 373 -3.37 -17.29 -13.08
CA ASN A 373 -3.18 -16.96 -14.49
C ASN A 373 -4.40 -17.31 -15.35
N SER A 374 -5.25 -18.27 -14.93
CA SER A 374 -6.56 -18.48 -15.56
C SER A 374 -7.49 -17.28 -15.33
N LEU A 375 -7.51 -16.74 -14.10
CA LEU A 375 -8.28 -15.53 -13.78
C LEU A 375 -7.78 -14.32 -14.59
N SER A 376 -6.47 -14.08 -14.62
CA SER A 376 -5.84 -12.97 -15.35
C SER A 376 -6.20 -13.00 -16.85
N ILE A 377 -6.00 -14.12 -17.56
CA ILE A 377 -6.27 -14.15 -19.00
C ILE A 377 -7.76 -14.08 -19.34
N LEU A 378 -8.64 -14.63 -18.51
CA LEU A 378 -10.09 -14.47 -18.69
C LEU A 378 -10.50 -13.00 -18.50
N SER A 379 -9.91 -12.32 -17.53
CA SER A 379 -10.07 -10.88 -17.32
C SER A 379 -9.59 -10.05 -18.53
N HIS A 380 -8.41 -10.36 -19.07
CA HIS A 380 -7.85 -9.68 -20.25
C HIS A 380 -8.76 -9.86 -21.46
N LEU A 381 -9.19 -11.09 -21.75
CA LEU A 381 -10.05 -11.39 -22.90
C LEU A 381 -11.44 -10.75 -22.77
N ALA A 382 -12.03 -10.75 -21.58
CA ALA A 382 -13.31 -10.08 -21.32
C ALA A 382 -13.19 -8.56 -21.53
N THR A 383 -12.11 -7.97 -21.05
CA THR A 383 -11.81 -6.54 -21.23
C THR A 383 -11.58 -6.19 -22.70
N ALA A 384 -10.77 -6.97 -23.41
CA ALA A 384 -10.50 -6.77 -24.82
C ALA A 384 -11.77 -6.91 -25.67
N HIS A 385 -12.63 -7.88 -25.35
CA HIS A 385 -13.93 -8.04 -26.01
C HIS A 385 -14.82 -6.81 -25.77
N HIS A 386 -14.90 -6.29 -24.54
CA HIS A 386 -15.67 -5.09 -24.22
C HIS A 386 -15.17 -3.84 -24.97
N ILE A 387 -13.85 -3.64 -25.02
CA ILE A 387 -13.24 -2.43 -25.61
C ILE A 387 -13.22 -2.47 -27.15
N CYS A 388 -12.89 -3.63 -27.73
CA CYS A 388 -12.65 -3.77 -29.17
C CYS A 388 -13.84 -4.40 -29.92
N GLY A 389 -14.64 -5.24 -29.27
CA GLY A 389 -15.80 -5.90 -29.89
C GLY A 389 -15.44 -7.06 -30.84
N HIS A 390 -14.21 -7.59 -30.79
CA HIS A 390 -13.79 -8.66 -31.67
C HIS A 390 -14.21 -10.04 -31.13
N GLU A 391 -15.00 -10.78 -31.92
CA GLU A 391 -15.49 -12.13 -31.57
C GLU A 391 -14.38 -13.15 -31.30
N ARG A 392 -13.18 -12.94 -31.85
CA ARG A 392 -12.02 -13.82 -31.61
C ARG A 392 -11.64 -13.89 -30.12
N TYR A 393 -11.86 -12.80 -29.36
CA TYR A 393 -11.55 -12.75 -27.93
C TYR A 393 -12.53 -13.60 -27.11
N LEU A 394 -13.81 -13.50 -27.44
CA LEU A 394 -14.84 -14.35 -26.84
C LEU A 394 -14.65 -15.83 -27.21
N ALA A 395 -14.26 -16.11 -28.46
CA ALA A 395 -13.95 -17.47 -28.90
C ALA A 395 -12.75 -18.07 -28.13
N ALA A 396 -11.68 -17.30 -27.95
CA ALA A 396 -10.52 -17.72 -27.15
C ALA A 396 -10.92 -18.00 -25.68
N ALA A 397 -11.70 -17.11 -25.07
CA ALA A 397 -12.18 -17.30 -23.69
C ALA A 397 -13.05 -18.57 -23.57
N ARG A 398 -13.98 -18.80 -24.51
CA ARG A 398 -14.80 -20.02 -24.55
C ARG A 398 -13.97 -21.28 -24.67
N GLU A 399 -12.96 -21.29 -25.54
CA GLU A 399 -12.05 -22.42 -25.68
C GLU A 399 -11.35 -22.75 -24.35
N LEU A 400 -10.80 -21.74 -23.68
CA LEU A 400 -10.15 -21.89 -22.37
C LEU A 400 -11.10 -22.43 -21.30
N ILE A 401 -12.33 -21.94 -21.28
CA ILE A 401 -13.36 -22.35 -20.31
C ILE A 401 -13.81 -23.78 -20.57
N GLU A 402 -14.17 -24.11 -21.80
CA GLU A 402 -14.82 -25.38 -22.16
C GLU A 402 -13.83 -26.54 -22.24
N ARG A 403 -12.63 -26.30 -22.77
CA ARG A 403 -11.64 -27.37 -23.02
C ARG A 403 -10.58 -27.48 -21.93
N HIS A 404 -10.29 -26.38 -21.25
CA HIS A 404 -9.20 -26.30 -20.27
C HIS A 404 -9.65 -25.90 -18.87
N HIS A 405 -10.97 -25.73 -18.67
CA HIS A 405 -11.59 -25.49 -17.37
C HIS A 405 -11.15 -24.19 -16.68
N TYR A 406 -10.76 -23.16 -17.44
CA TYR A 406 -10.19 -21.94 -16.86
C TYR A 406 -11.14 -21.24 -15.88
N ALA A 407 -12.46 -21.26 -16.13
CA ALA A 407 -13.42 -20.72 -15.17
C ALA A 407 -13.42 -21.47 -13.82
N LEU A 408 -13.27 -22.80 -13.85
CA LEU A 408 -13.18 -23.60 -12.63
C LEU A 408 -11.83 -23.43 -11.92
N ASN A 409 -10.76 -23.23 -12.67
CA ASN A 409 -9.42 -22.98 -12.12
C ASN A 409 -9.42 -21.75 -11.19
N THR A 410 -10.23 -20.73 -11.50
CA THR A 410 -10.34 -19.52 -10.66
C THR A 410 -10.73 -19.83 -9.21
N LEU A 411 -11.55 -20.86 -8.94
CA LEU A 411 -11.97 -21.22 -7.58
C LEU A 411 -10.80 -21.50 -6.63
N ASN A 412 -9.63 -21.88 -7.17
CA ASN A 412 -8.39 -22.09 -6.43
C ASN A 412 -7.30 -21.08 -6.79
N GLN A 413 -7.66 -19.85 -7.19
CA GLN A 413 -6.69 -18.81 -7.54
C GLN A 413 -5.74 -18.52 -6.36
N LYS A 414 -6.29 -18.30 -5.16
CA LYS A 414 -5.49 -18.15 -3.94
C LYS A 414 -5.13 -19.52 -3.39
N ILE A 415 -3.88 -19.91 -3.60
CA ILE A 415 -3.26 -21.07 -2.97
C ILE A 415 -2.73 -20.68 -1.58
N MET A 416 -2.83 -21.60 -0.61
CA MET A 416 -2.39 -21.37 0.77
C MET A 416 -1.50 -22.53 1.27
N PRO A 417 -0.34 -22.77 0.65
CA PRO A 417 0.58 -23.78 1.15
C PRO A 417 1.18 -23.33 2.51
N PRO A 418 1.41 -24.26 3.46
CA PRO A 418 2.00 -23.89 4.74
C PRO A 418 3.40 -23.26 4.59
N GLY A 419 3.57 -22.06 5.15
CA GLY A 419 4.87 -21.38 5.23
C GLY A 419 5.30 -20.60 3.98
N ASP A 420 4.47 -20.56 2.94
CA ASP A 420 4.75 -19.83 1.70
C ASP A 420 3.47 -19.12 1.25
N VAL A 421 3.32 -17.86 1.67
CA VAL A 421 2.16 -17.02 1.33
C VAL A 421 2.66 -15.87 0.48
N ASN A 422 2.26 -15.86 -0.79
CA ASN A 422 2.51 -14.74 -1.66
C ASN A 422 1.34 -13.75 -1.58
N HIS A 423 1.64 -12.51 -1.16
CA HIS A 423 0.66 -11.43 -1.05
C HIS A 423 0.56 -10.58 -2.33
N SER A 424 1.56 -10.64 -3.23
CA SER A 424 1.46 -9.92 -4.51
C SER A 424 0.33 -10.47 -5.36
N ASP A 425 0.09 -11.78 -5.31
CA ASP A 425 -0.93 -12.47 -6.09
C ASP A 425 -2.36 -12.04 -5.73
N ASP A 426 -2.58 -11.50 -4.54
CA ASP A 426 -3.87 -10.92 -4.17
C ASP A 426 -4.12 -9.64 -4.98
N GLU A 427 -3.10 -8.83 -5.19
CA GLU A 427 -3.21 -7.63 -6.01
C GLU A 427 -3.64 -7.98 -7.44
N LEU A 428 -2.93 -8.90 -8.09
CA LEU A 428 -3.25 -9.38 -9.45
C LEU A 428 -4.68 -9.93 -9.51
N ALA A 429 -5.06 -10.74 -8.52
CA ALA A 429 -6.37 -11.36 -8.50
C ALA A 429 -7.51 -10.34 -8.37
N PHE A 430 -7.41 -9.39 -7.44
CA PHE A 430 -8.48 -8.42 -7.24
C PHE A 430 -8.59 -7.44 -8.42
N VAL A 431 -7.48 -6.99 -8.99
CA VAL A 431 -7.52 -6.16 -10.20
C VAL A 431 -8.01 -6.95 -11.42
N GLY A 432 -7.80 -8.27 -11.45
CA GLY A 432 -8.38 -9.17 -12.46
C GLY A 432 -9.87 -9.45 -12.28
N TYR A 433 -10.34 -9.63 -11.03
CA TYR A 433 -11.76 -9.87 -10.73
C TYR A 433 -12.63 -8.70 -11.16
N TYR A 434 -12.16 -7.47 -10.97
CA TYR A 434 -12.97 -6.28 -11.23
C TYR A 434 -13.51 -6.22 -12.67
N PRO A 435 -12.68 -6.18 -13.73
CA PRO A 435 -13.17 -6.16 -15.10
C PRO A 435 -13.82 -7.50 -15.50
N LEU A 436 -13.31 -8.65 -15.06
CA LEU A 436 -13.93 -9.95 -15.38
C LEU A 436 -15.40 -10.00 -14.92
N LEU A 437 -15.65 -9.67 -13.65
CA LEU A 437 -17.01 -9.60 -13.11
C LEU A 437 -17.79 -8.36 -13.57
N THR A 438 -17.15 -7.31 -14.05
CA THR A 438 -17.89 -6.16 -14.62
C THR A 438 -18.47 -6.53 -15.99
N TYR A 439 -17.72 -7.27 -16.81
CA TYR A 439 -18.09 -7.57 -18.19
C TYR A 439 -18.72 -8.96 -18.39
N GLU A 440 -18.70 -9.85 -17.39
CA GLU A 440 -19.34 -11.16 -17.48
C GLU A 440 -20.88 -11.06 -17.44
N THR A 441 -21.52 -11.58 -18.48
CA THR A 441 -22.96 -11.56 -18.70
C THR A 441 -23.62 -12.94 -18.59
N ASP A 442 -22.84 -14.02 -18.71
CA ASP A 442 -23.34 -15.38 -18.48
C ASP A 442 -23.55 -15.59 -16.97
N PRO A 443 -24.78 -15.88 -16.52
CA PRO A 443 -25.09 -16.00 -15.10
C PRO A 443 -24.39 -17.20 -14.44
N ALA A 444 -24.10 -18.27 -15.18
CA ALA A 444 -23.42 -19.45 -14.64
C ALA A 444 -21.91 -19.18 -14.45
N LEU A 445 -21.26 -18.56 -15.43
CA LEU A 445 -19.86 -18.14 -15.29
C LEU A 445 -19.69 -17.08 -14.22
N ARG A 446 -20.57 -16.08 -14.20
CA ARG A 446 -20.59 -15.05 -13.15
C ARG A 446 -20.70 -15.67 -11.75
N ALA A 447 -21.56 -16.67 -11.57
CA ALA A 447 -21.70 -17.36 -10.29
C ALA A 447 -20.40 -18.05 -9.84
N LEU A 448 -19.65 -18.68 -10.77
CA LEU A 448 -18.34 -19.27 -10.47
C LEU A 448 -17.32 -18.21 -10.04
N TYR A 449 -17.23 -17.09 -10.77
CA TYR A 449 -16.30 -16.01 -10.42
C TYR A 449 -16.65 -15.32 -9.11
N LEU A 450 -17.95 -15.19 -8.78
CA LEU A 450 -18.38 -14.68 -7.48
C LEU A 450 -18.02 -15.64 -6.33
N LEU A 451 -18.14 -16.96 -6.53
CA LEU A 451 -17.67 -17.95 -5.56
C LEU A 451 -16.16 -17.87 -5.36
N SER A 452 -15.42 -17.66 -6.45
CA SER A 452 -13.98 -17.44 -6.45
C SER A 452 -13.59 -16.21 -5.64
N LEU A 453 -14.20 -15.05 -5.95
CA LEU A 453 -14.00 -13.79 -5.25
C LEU A 453 -14.38 -13.89 -3.77
N GLU A 454 -15.52 -14.52 -3.42
CA GLU A 454 -15.94 -14.75 -2.04
C GLU A 454 -14.87 -15.51 -1.25
N ARG A 455 -14.33 -16.59 -1.84
CA ARG A 455 -13.26 -17.37 -1.19
C ARG A 455 -12.01 -16.53 -0.98
N SER A 456 -11.53 -15.84 -2.02
CA SER A 456 -10.35 -14.97 -1.93
C SER A 456 -10.54 -13.86 -0.90
N TRP A 457 -11.67 -13.15 -0.95
CA TRP A 457 -11.97 -12.09 0.01
C TRP A 457 -12.05 -12.60 1.45
N ARG A 458 -12.63 -13.78 1.71
CA ARG A 458 -12.66 -14.34 3.07
C ARG A 458 -11.28 -14.68 3.63
N ILE A 459 -10.32 -15.03 2.77
CA ILE A 459 -8.92 -15.28 3.15
C ILE A 459 -8.25 -13.95 3.49
N GLU A 460 -8.44 -12.93 2.66
CA GLU A 460 -7.82 -11.59 2.81
C GLU A 460 -8.55 -10.68 3.81
N ARG A 461 -9.78 -11.02 4.20
CA ARG A 461 -10.63 -10.25 5.12
C ARG A 461 -9.92 -9.84 6.42
N PRO A 462 -9.11 -10.69 7.09
CA PRO A 462 -8.37 -10.31 8.29
C PRO A 462 -7.36 -9.17 8.07
N GLU A 463 -6.86 -8.96 6.85
CA GLU A 463 -5.90 -7.89 6.53
C GLU A 463 -6.56 -6.50 6.51
N ARG A 464 -7.89 -6.44 6.41
CA ARG A 464 -8.67 -5.20 6.35
C ARG A 464 -8.21 -4.26 5.23
N ASN A 465 -7.77 -4.80 4.10
CA ASN A 465 -7.34 -4.02 2.95
C ASN A 465 -8.53 -3.22 2.38
N PRO A 466 -8.45 -1.87 2.32
CA PRO A 466 -9.57 -1.06 1.86
C PRO A 466 -9.99 -1.31 0.42
N LEU A 467 -9.03 -1.57 -0.49
CA LEU A 467 -9.32 -1.73 -1.91
C LEU A 467 -10.08 -3.04 -2.16
N TRP A 468 -9.61 -4.14 -1.58
CA TRP A 468 -10.22 -5.47 -1.69
C TRP A 468 -11.64 -5.51 -1.14
N ASN A 469 -11.85 -4.90 0.02
CA ASN A 469 -13.16 -4.75 0.63
C ASN A 469 -14.13 -3.97 -0.26
N LEU A 470 -13.71 -2.80 -0.76
CA LEU A 470 -14.58 -1.98 -1.60
C LEU A 470 -14.87 -2.65 -2.95
N MET A 471 -13.90 -3.33 -3.56
CA MET A 471 -14.12 -4.12 -4.79
C MET A 471 -15.11 -5.26 -4.53
N TYR A 472 -14.93 -6.03 -3.46
CA TYR A 472 -15.86 -7.10 -3.08
C TYR A 472 -17.28 -6.57 -2.93
N GLY A 473 -17.49 -5.47 -2.18
CA GLY A 473 -18.81 -4.86 -2.01
C GLY A 473 -19.42 -4.38 -3.32
N ALA A 474 -18.61 -3.74 -4.19
CA ALA A 474 -19.08 -3.23 -5.48
C ALA A 474 -19.51 -4.34 -6.45
N LEU A 475 -18.79 -5.47 -6.49
CA LEU A 475 -19.03 -6.55 -7.44
C LEU A 475 -20.12 -7.53 -6.98
N THR A 476 -20.30 -7.69 -5.67
CA THR A 476 -21.25 -8.65 -5.07
C THR A 476 -22.54 -8.00 -4.60
N GLY A 477 -22.52 -6.72 -4.21
CA GLY A 477 -23.60 -6.07 -3.47
C GLY A 477 -23.72 -6.50 -2.00
N ASN A 478 -22.81 -7.35 -1.51
CA ASN A 478 -22.80 -7.83 -0.13
C ASN A 478 -22.10 -6.85 0.83
N PRO A 479 -22.35 -6.95 2.15
CA PRO A 479 -21.56 -6.23 3.15
C PRO A 479 -20.07 -6.57 3.04
N CYS A 480 -19.23 -5.53 3.04
CA CYS A 480 -17.79 -5.66 2.72
C CYS A 480 -16.85 -5.09 3.79
N ASP A 481 -17.31 -5.00 5.04
CA ASP A 481 -16.56 -4.37 6.14
C ASP A 481 -16.05 -2.95 5.81
N ALA A 482 -16.94 -2.12 5.25
CA ALA A 482 -16.62 -0.74 4.85
C ALA A 482 -16.10 0.10 6.03
N GLU A 483 -16.59 -0.15 7.24
CA GLU A 483 -16.12 0.50 8.48
C GLU A 483 -14.67 0.13 8.80
N LEU A 484 -14.28 -1.14 8.62
CA LEU A 484 -12.91 -1.59 8.83
C LEU A 484 -11.97 -1.04 7.75
N ALA A 485 -12.44 -0.94 6.50
CA ALA A 485 -11.71 -0.29 5.41
C ALA A 485 -11.47 1.20 5.72
N ALA A 486 -12.51 1.92 6.16
CA ALA A 486 -12.39 3.32 6.57
C ALA A 486 -11.43 3.49 7.76
N GLN A 487 -11.47 2.55 8.73
CA GLN A 487 -10.55 2.53 9.86
C GLN A 487 -9.10 2.30 9.40
N THR A 488 -8.85 1.36 8.49
CA THR A 488 -7.50 1.12 7.94
C THR A 488 -6.99 2.38 7.23
N LEU A 489 -7.82 3.02 6.41
CA LEU A 489 -7.47 4.29 5.75
C LEU A 489 -7.14 5.40 6.76
N ALA A 490 -7.81 5.44 7.91
CA ALA A 490 -7.51 6.38 8.99
C ALA A 490 -6.18 6.06 9.69
N GLU A 491 -5.88 4.77 9.88
CA GLU A 491 -4.68 4.26 10.55
C GLU A 491 -3.39 4.42 9.73
N ILE A 492 -3.45 4.52 8.40
CA ILE A 492 -2.28 4.79 7.54
C ILE A 492 -1.57 6.08 8.01
N PRO A 493 -0.25 6.11 8.25
CA PRO A 493 0.40 7.33 8.74
C PRO A 493 0.36 8.47 7.71
N LEU A 494 0.29 9.73 8.17
CA LEU A 494 0.42 10.91 7.30
C LEU A 494 1.83 11.07 6.73
N ASP A 495 2.83 10.65 7.50
CA ASP A 495 4.20 10.51 7.03
C ASP A 495 4.29 9.26 6.16
N MET A 496 4.66 9.42 4.89
CA MET A 496 4.80 8.33 3.91
C MET A 496 6.24 7.85 3.74
N ARG A 497 7.20 8.41 4.50
CA ARG A 497 8.59 7.94 4.47
C ARG A 497 8.68 6.50 4.97
N ASN A 498 9.59 5.72 4.39
CA ASN A 498 9.91 4.40 4.92
C ASN A 498 10.87 4.56 6.11
N TRP A 499 10.48 4.02 7.27
CA TRP A 499 11.24 4.09 8.50
C TRP A 499 11.39 2.67 9.05
N PRO A 500 12.56 2.32 9.63
CA PRO A 500 12.71 1.04 10.32
C PRO A 500 11.65 0.90 11.43
N VAL A 501 10.97 -0.24 11.45
CA VAL A 501 10.00 -0.59 12.49
C VAL A 501 10.50 -1.83 13.23
N ARG A 502 10.45 -1.78 14.56
CA ARG A 502 10.77 -2.93 15.41
C ARG A 502 9.58 -3.19 16.32
N ASN A 503 8.98 -4.37 16.18
CA ASN A 503 7.85 -4.81 17.00
C ASN A 503 8.19 -6.00 17.92
N SER A 504 9.42 -6.52 17.90
CA SER A 504 9.79 -7.74 18.63
C SER A 504 9.74 -7.65 20.16
N HIS A 505 9.55 -6.46 20.71
CA HIS A 505 9.34 -6.23 22.14
C HIS A 505 7.87 -6.04 22.53
N ARG A 506 6.96 -6.00 21.54
CA ARG A 506 5.54 -5.80 21.79
C ARG A 506 4.92 -7.09 22.28
N SER A 507 4.25 -7.01 23.43
CA SER A 507 3.56 -8.13 24.07
C SER A 507 2.24 -8.51 23.37
N ASP A 508 1.74 -7.63 22.50
CA ASP A 508 0.43 -7.75 21.85
C ASP A 508 0.49 -8.24 20.39
N ILE A 509 1.67 -8.61 19.89
CA ILE A 509 1.91 -9.09 18.51
C ILE A 509 2.51 -10.50 18.52
#